data_AF-A0A2V1E0U5-F1
#
_entry.id   AF-A0A2V1E0U5-F1
#
_cell.length_a   1.000
_cell.length_b   1.000
_cell.length_c   1.000
_cell.angle_alpha   90.00
_cell.angle_beta   90.00
_cell.angle_gamma   90.00
#
_symmetry.space_group_name_H-M   'P 1'
#
loop_
_entity.id
_entity.type
_entity.pdbx_description
1 polymer ?
#
loop_
_entity_poly.entity_id
_entity_poly.type
_entity_poly.pdbx_seq_one_letter_code
_entity_poly.pdbx_strand_id
1 'polypeptide(L)'
;MPQLRSMIYGAITSARPQLIKELLLLQVNDEGKAVPGTTALPAIHWDRLVDNPAEAKMGWSFMEDARNTKATDVPRPPVWLEQRIQRERALRVAFINMAATWEAIRMDRPAVQYQQAMQAFRQKLVVLVHMTGGLLPRASELLTIQYKNSANG
;
A
#
# COMPACT_ATOMS: atom_id res chain seq x y z
N MET A 1 -8.65 -28.30 9.71
CA MET A 1 -7.60 -27.59 10.46
C MET A 1 -8.12 -26.27 11.08
N PRO A 2 -8.82 -26.32 12.23
CA PRO A 2 -9.42 -25.13 12.86
C PRO A 2 -8.38 -24.13 13.39
N GLN A 3 -7.27 -24.64 13.94
CA GLN A 3 -6.19 -23.84 14.53
C GLN A 3 -5.48 -22.98 13.48
N LEU A 4 -5.16 -23.55 12.31
CA LEU A 4 -4.56 -22.81 11.18
C LEU A 4 -5.49 -21.67 10.71
N ARG A 5 -6.79 -21.95 10.60
CA ARG A 5 -7.79 -20.93 10.23
C ARG A 5 -7.80 -19.79 11.23
N SER A 6 -7.83 -20.10 12.54
CA SER A 6 -7.79 -19.11 13.61
C SER A 6 -6.53 -18.24 13.56
N MET A 7 -5.36 -18.85 13.34
CA MET A 7 -4.09 -18.13 13.19
C MET A 7 -4.09 -17.21 11.98
N ILE A 8 -4.60 -17.65 10.82
CA ILE A 8 -4.73 -16.80 9.62
C ILE A 8 -5.67 -15.62 9.89
N TYR A 9 -6.82 -15.85 10.55
CA TYR A 9 -7.71 -14.77 10.95
C TYR A 9 -7.02 -13.77 11.89
N GLY A 10 -6.23 -14.24 12.86
CA GLY A 10 -5.42 -13.37 13.72
C GLY A 10 -4.42 -12.54 12.93
N ALA A 11 -3.69 -13.15 11.99
CA ALA A 11 -2.74 -12.46 11.13
C ALA A 11 -3.43 -11.37 10.27
N ILE A 12 -4.56 -11.69 9.63
CA ILE A 12 -5.37 -10.72 8.85
C ILE A 12 -5.84 -9.57 9.74
N THR A 13 -6.33 -9.89 10.94
CA THR A 13 -6.84 -8.90 11.90
C THR A 13 -5.73 -7.96 12.38
N SER A 14 -4.48 -8.41 12.43
CA SER A 14 -3.32 -7.58 12.77
C SER A 14 -2.76 -6.76 11.58
N ALA A 15 -2.89 -7.27 10.36
CA ALA A 15 -2.32 -6.65 9.15
C ALA A 15 -3.26 -5.59 8.56
N ARG A 16 -4.58 -5.82 8.62
CA ARG A 16 -5.58 -4.91 8.03
C ARG A 16 -5.57 -3.50 8.65
N PRO A 17 -5.51 -3.31 9.98
CA PRO A 17 -5.43 -1.98 10.57
C PRO A 17 -4.15 -1.25 10.17
N GLN A 18 -3.02 -1.96 10.09
CA GLN A 18 -1.75 -1.38 9.64
C GLN A 18 -1.82 -0.91 8.19
N LEU A 19 -2.37 -1.72 7.27
CA LEU A 19 -2.61 -1.31 5.89
C LEU A 19 -3.45 -0.03 5.83
N ILE A 20 -4.57 0.00 6.54
CA ILE A 20 -5.53 1.10 6.48
C ILE A 20 -4.98 2.38 7.11
N LYS A 21 -4.43 2.29 8.34
CA LYS A 21 -4.01 3.46 9.12
C LYS A 21 -2.62 3.97 8.75
N GLU A 22 -1.66 3.07 8.57
CA GLU A 22 -0.25 3.44 8.44
C GLU A 22 0.17 3.56 6.96
N LEU A 23 -0.38 2.73 6.06
CA LEU A 23 0.01 2.76 4.65
C LEU A 23 -0.94 3.55 3.76
N LEU A 24 -2.24 3.33 3.93
CA LEU A 24 -3.28 4.09 3.21
C LEU A 24 -3.58 5.42 3.90
N LEU A 25 -3.02 5.66 5.10
CA LEU A 25 -3.13 6.88 5.91
C LEU A 25 -4.58 7.27 6.23
N LEU A 26 -5.50 6.30 6.25
CA LEU A 26 -6.92 6.56 6.43
C LEU A 26 -7.20 6.80 7.91
N GLN A 27 -7.86 7.92 8.21
CA GLN A 27 -8.39 8.12 9.55
C GLN A 27 -9.64 7.28 9.69
N VAL A 28 -9.61 6.34 10.65
CA VAL A 28 -10.77 5.53 10.99
C VAL A 28 -11.25 5.86 12.40
N ASN A 29 -12.56 5.85 12.60
CA ASN A 29 -13.17 6.00 13.91
C ASN A 29 -13.01 4.72 14.76
N ASP A 30 -13.56 4.72 15.97
CA ASP A 30 -13.52 3.58 16.90
C ASP A 30 -14.22 2.32 16.34
N GLU A 31 -15.12 2.49 15.36
CA GLU A 31 -15.78 1.41 14.62
C GLU A 31 -14.95 0.90 13.43
N GLY A 32 -13.76 1.46 13.18
CA GLY A 32 -12.90 1.11 12.04
C GLY A 32 -13.38 1.65 10.69
N LYS A 33 -14.38 2.54 10.66
CA LYS A 33 -14.89 3.19 9.44
C LYS A 33 -14.13 4.47 9.16
N ALA A 34 -13.96 4.80 7.88
CA ALA A 34 -13.37 6.06 7.45
C ALA A 34 -14.12 7.25 8.06
N VAL A 35 -13.38 8.21 8.64
CA VAL A 35 -13.97 9.43 9.19
C VAL A 35 -14.65 10.23 8.06
N PRO A 36 -15.89 10.71 8.22
CA PRO A 36 -16.56 11.54 7.22
C PRO A 36 -15.74 12.77 6.85
N GLY A 37 -15.65 13.09 5.56
CA GLY A 37 -14.84 14.20 5.06
C GLY A 37 -13.38 13.85 4.71
N THR A 38 -12.99 12.58 4.83
CA THR A 38 -11.71 12.07 4.29
C THR A 38 -11.88 11.53 2.87
N THR A 39 -10.78 11.46 2.11
CA THR A 39 -10.80 10.89 0.76
C THR A 39 -11.14 9.40 0.84
N ALA A 40 -12.18 8.98 0.11
CA ALA A 40 -12.56 7.57 0.02
C ALA A 40 -11.43 6.72 -0.57
N LEU A 41 -11.29 5.48 -0.08
CA LEU A 41 -10.39 4.52 -0.69
C LEU A 41 -10.90 4.16 -2.10
N PRO A 42 -10.00 4.06 -3.09
CA PRO A 42 -10.39 3.65 -4.42
C PRO A 42 -10.87 2.21 -4.40
N ALA A 43 -11.97 1.93 -5.11
CA ALA A 43 -12.38 0.57 -5.38
C ALA A 43 -11.39 -0.09 -6.35
N ILE A 44 -10.99 -1.33 -6.06
CA ILE A 44 -10.22 -2.17 -6.98
C ILE A 44 -11.16 -3.22 -7.56
N HIS A 45 -11.36 -3.17 -8.87
CA HIS A 45 -12.11 -4.16 -9.63
C HIS A 45 -11.17 -5.30 -10.03
N TRP A 46 -10.95 -6.24 -9.09
CA TRP A 46 -10.00 -7.35 -9.25
C TRP A 46 -10.26 -8.19 -10.51
N ASP A 47 -11.51 -8.31 -10.94
CA ASP A 47 -11.94 -9.01 -12.15
C ASP A 47 -11.44 -8.36 -13.45
N ARG A 48 -11.06 -7.08 -13.40
CA ARG A 48 -10.60 -6.29 -14.55
C ARG A 48 -9.10 -6.05 -14.53
N LEU A 49 -8.43 -6.47 -13.45
CA LEU A 49 -7.00 -6.25 -13.31
C LEU A 49 -6.24 -7.28 -14.15
N VAL A 50 -5.39 -6.79 -15.04
CA VAL A 50 -4.57 -7.61 -15.93
C VAL A 50 -3.11 -7.28 -15.68
N ASP A 51 -2.31 -8.31 -15.46
CA ASP A 51 -0.85 -8.17 -15.44
C ASP A 51 -0.26 -8.69 -16.76
N ASN A 52 0.83 -8.06 -17.21
CA ASN A 52 1.61 -8.49 -18.36
C ASN A 52 3.00 -8.94 -17.89
N PRO A 53 3.18 -10.22 -17.53
CA PRO A 53 4.47 -10.71 -17.02
C PRO A 53 5.58 -10.71 -18.08
N ALA A 54 5.26 -10.50 -19.36
CA ALA A 54 6.24 -10.38 -20.43
C ALA A 54 6.80 -8.95 -20.60
N GLU A 55 6.21 -7.95 -19.92
CA GLU A 55 6.69 -6.57 -19.98
C GLU A 55 7.89 -6.39 -19.03
N ALA A 56 9.06 -6.16 -19.62
CA ALA A 56 10.34 -6.05 -18.91
C ALA A 56 10.85 -4.61 -18.82
N LYS A 57 10.10 -3.62 -19.33
CA LYS A 57 10.52 -2.22 -19.29
C LYS A 57 10.78 -1.77 -17.84
N MET A 58 11.98 -1.27 -17.59
CA MET A 58 12.35 -0.68 -16.31
C MET A 58 11.39 0.47 -15.95
N GLY A 59 10.93 0.49 -14.71
CA GLY A 59 10.00 1.49 -14.19
C GLY A 59 8.54 1.27 -14.59
N TRP A 60 8.23 0.25 -15.40
CA TRP A 60 6.85 -0.10 -15.74
C TRP A 60 6.13 -0.75 -14.56
N SER A 61 4.83 -0.48 -14.43
CA SER A 61 3.93 -1.11 -13.47
C SER A 61 2.73 -1.67 -14.23
N PHE A 62 2.11 -2.77 -13.77
CA PHE A 62 0.85 -3.23 -14.36
C PHE A 62 -0.22 -2.14 -14.35
N MET A 63 -0.17 -1.19 -13.42
CA MET A 63 -1.08 -0.02 -13.42
C MET A 63 -0.90 0.92 -14.62
N GLU A 64 0.18 0.78 -15.40
CA GLU A 64 0.43 1.49 -16.66
C GLU A 64 -0.12 0.73 -17.89
N ASP A 65 -0.61 -0.50 -17.72
CA ASP A 65 -1.26 -1.25 -18.81
C ASP A 65 -2.58 -0.58 -19.24
N ALA A 66 -2.75 -0.35 -20.55
CA ALA A 66 -3.94 0.29 -21.10
C ALA A 66 -5.25 -0.45 -20.76
N ARG A 67 -5.18 -1.77 -20.52
CA ARG A 67 -6.33 -2.61 -20.12
C ARG A 67 -6.79 -2.31 -18.69
N ASN A 68 -5.91 -1.78 -17.83
CA ASN A 68 -6.20 -1.47 -16.43
C ASN A 68 -6.83 -0.08 -16.22
N THR A 69 -7.15 0.65 -17.29
CA THR A 69 -7.81 1.97 -17.23
C THR A 69 -9.13 1.97 -16.46
N LYS A 70 -9.82 0.82 -16.36
CA LYS A 70 -11.07 0.65 -15.59
C LYS A 70 -10.94 -0.29 -14.39
N ALA A 71 -9.70 -0.63 -14.01
CA ALA A 71 -9.44 -1.50 -12.86
C ALA A 71 -9.64 -0.79 -11.52
N THR A 72 -9.67 0.54 -11.53
CA THR A 72 -9.98 1.37 -10.37
C THR A 72 -10.94 2.49 -10.72
N ASP A 73 -11.64 3.02 -9.72
CA ASP A 73 -12.51 4.20 -9.84
C ASP A 73 -11.74 5.54 -9.90
N VAL A 74 -10.42 5.51 -9.67
CA VAL A 74 -9.57 6.71 -9.73
C VAL A 74 -8.86 6.84 -11.08
N PRO A 75 -8.83 8.04 -11.71
CA PRO A 75 -8.24 8.22 -13.04
C PRO A 75 -6.72 8.01 -13.12
N ARG A 76 -6.00 8.25 -12.02
CA ARG A 76 -4.53 8.10 -11.95
C ARG A 76 -4.13 7.38 -10.67
N PRO A 77 -4.21 6.03 -10.65
CA PRO A 77 -3.99 5.25 -9.44
C PRO A 77 -2.60 5.40 -8.82
N PRO A 78 -1.48 5.44 -9.58
CA PRO A 78 -0.13 5.54 -9.00
C PRO A 78 0.10 6.80 -8.16
N VAL A 79 -0.62 7.88 -8.43
CA VAL A 79 -0.49 9.17 -7.75
C VAL A 79 -1.65 9.45 -6.78
N TRP A 80 -2.55 8.48 -6.57
CA TRP A 80 -3.73 8.69 -5.71
C TRP A 80 -3.35 9.04 -4.27
N LEU A 81 -2.42 8.28 -3.67
CA LEU A 81 -2.00 8.50 -2.28
C LEU A 81 -1.27 9.85 -2.13
N GLU A 82 -0.41 10.20 -3.09
CA GLU A 82 0.26 11.50 -3.14
C GLU A 82 -0.76 12.65 -3.23
N GLN A 83 -1.73 12.56 -4.14
CA GLN A 83 -2.79 13.56 -4.27
C GLN A 83 -3.63 13.67 -2.98
N ARG A 84 -3.87 12.55 -2.29
CA ARG A 84 -4.55 12.55 -1.01
C ARG A 84 -3.76 13.30 0.07
N ILE A 85 -2.46 13.03 0.17
CA ILE A 85 -1.56 13.74 1.09
C ILE A 85 -1.57 15.26 0.82
N GLN A 86 -1.60 15.67 -0.45
CA GLN A 86 -1.65 17.08 -0.84
C GLN A 86 -3.00 17.75 -0.54
N ARG A 87 -4.12 17.04 -0.72
CA ARG A 87 -5.48 17.59 -0.56
C ARG A 87 -5.90 17.68 0.90
N GLU A 88 -5.62 16.66 1.70
CA GLU A 88 -6.06 16.61 3.10
C GLU A 88 -5.14 17.46 3.98
N ARG A 89 -5.67 18.54 4.58
CA ARG A 89 -4.88 19.47 5.40
C ARG A 89 -4.07 18.78 6.49
N ALA A 90 -4.65 17.80 7.18
CA ALA A 90 -3.98 17.06 8.25
C ALA A 90 -2.75 16.28 7.73
N LEU A 91 -2.89 15.58 6.59
CA LEU A 91 -1.80 14.86 5.96
C LEU A 91 -0.77 15.81 5.35
N ARG A 92 -1.21 16.90 4.72
CA ARG A 92 -0.31 17.93 4.18
C ARG A 92 0.53 18.56 5.27
N VAL A 93 -0.03 18.84 6.44
CA VAL A 93 0.74 19.35 7.59
C VAL A 93 1.75 18.32 8.08
N ALA A 94 1.36 17.05 8.14
CA ALA A 94 2.27 15.98 8.57
C ALA A 94 3.40 15.68 7.58
N PHE A 95 3.12 15.69 6.26
CA PHE A 95 4.07 15.23 5.23
C PHE A 95 4.71 16.36 4.39
N ILE A 96 4.09 17.53 4.25
CA ILE A 96 4.48 18.58 3.29
C ILE A 96 4.80 19.92 3.96
N ASN A 97 4.12 20.29 5.05
CA ASN A 97 4.23 21.65 5.63
C ASN A 97 5.48 21.82 6.49
N MET A 98 6.62 21.92 5.79
CA MET A 98 7.95 22.36 6.22
C MET A 98 8.06 23.89 6.23
N ALA A 99 7.12 24.62 6.85
CA ALA A 99 7.33 26.06 7.04
C ALA A 99 8.41 26.37 8.11
N ALA A 100 8.88 25.36 8.83
CA ALA A 100 9.95 25.46 9.83
C ALA A 100 11.12 24.53 9.47
N THR A 101 12.15 25.12 8.87
CA THR A 101 13.56 24.78 9.05
C THR A 101 14.08 23.53 8.32
N TRP A 102 15.21 23.72 7.64
CA TRP A 102 16.15 22.70 7.16
C TRP A 102 16.42 21.52 8.14
N GLU A 103 16.11 21.68 9.43
CA GLU A 103 16.23 20.64 10.46
C GLU A 103 15.08 19.61 10.47
N ALA A 104 13.86 19.96 10.03
CA ALA A 104 12.75 19.00 9.94
C ALA A 104 12.94 18.00 8.79
N ILE A 105 13.55 18.46 7.69
CA ILE A 105 14.03 17.61 6.58
C ILE A 105 15.10 16.62 7.08
N ARG A 106 15.91 17.03 8.07
CA ARG A 106 16.95 16.20 8.68
C ARG A 106 16.40 15.15 9.67
N MET A 107 15.17 15.34 10.17
CA MET A 107 14.57 14.46 11.19
C MET A 107 13.55 13.46 10.64
N ASP A 108 13.09 13.59 9.39
CA ASP A 108 12.41 12.58 8.57
C ASP A 108 11.30 11.74 9.24
N ARG A 109 10.69 12.21 10.35
CA ARG A 109 9.91 11.32 11.23
C ARG A 109 8.69 10.68 10.56
N PRO A 110 7.84 11.41 9.81
CA PRO A 110 6.66 10.82 9.18
C PRO A 110 7.00 9.89 8.01
N ALA A 111 8.01 10.24 7.20
CA ALA A 111 8.42 9.40 6.07
C ALA A 111 9.26 8.18 6.53
N VAL A 112 10.12 8.32 7.55
CA VAL A 112 10.77 7.18 8.22
C VAL A 112 9.73 6.26 8.85
N GLN A 113 8.74 6.81 9.57
CA GLN A 113 7.65 6.01 10.14
C GLN A 113 6.87 5.29 9.05
N TYR A 114 6.56 5.96 7.94
CA TYR A 114 5.91 5.34 6.79
C TYR A 114 6.74 4.22 6.19
N GLN A 115 8.07 4.42 6.04
CA GLN A 115 8.99 3.40 5.55
C GLN A 115 9.06 2.19 6.51
N GLN A 116 9.14 2.43 7.81
CA GLN A 116 9.12 1.37 8.83
C GLN A 116 7.80 0.62 8.81
N ALA A 117 6.66 1.31 8.71
CA ALA A 117 5.35 0.71 8.57
C ALA A 117 5.24 -0.15 7.30
N MET A 118 5.79 0.33 6.17
CA MET A 118 5.83 -0.42 4.92
C MET A 118 6.63 -1.72 5.07
N GLN A 119 7.81 -1.66 5.71
CA GLN A 119 8.62 -2.85 5.97
C GLN A 119 7.90 -3.84 6.88
N ALA A 120 7.32 -3.37 7.99
CA ALA A 120 6.57 -4.21 8.93
C ALA A 120 5.34 -4.85 8.28
N PHE A 121 4.62 -4.10 7.45
CA PHE A 121 3.47 -4.63 6.71
C PHE A 121 3.90 -5.69 5.69
N ARG A 122 4.99 -5.46 4.94
CA ARG A 122 5.53 -6.45 3.99
C ARG A 122 5.84 -7.76 4.68
N GLN A 123 6.47 -7.74 5.86
CA GLN A 123 6.72 -8.95 6.66
C GLN A 123 5.44 -9.72 7.01
N LYS A 124 4.36 -9.03 7.36
CA LYS A 124 3.05 -9.67 7.61
C LYS A 124 2.43 -10.21 6.32
N LEU A 125 2.51 -9.46 5.22
CA LEU A 125 1.97 -9.84 3.93
C LEU A 125 2.64 -11.12 3.40
N VAL A 126 3.97 -11.22 3.55
CA VAL A 126 4.76 -12.42 3.23
C VAL A 126 4.16 -13.67 3.87
N VAL A 127 3.96 -13.61 5.19
CA VAL A 127 3.44 -14.74 5.96
C VAL A 127 2.02 -15.07 5.49
N LEU A 128 1.18 -14.06 5.27
CA LEU A 128 -0.18 -14.27 4.79
C LEU A 128 -0.20 -14.95 3.41
N VAL A 129 0.56 -14.44 2.45
CA VAL A 129 0.65 -15.02 1.09
C VAL A 129 1.15 -16.45 1.14
N HIS A 130 2.19 -16.72 1.94
CA HIS A 130 2.71 -18.08 2.10
C HIS A 130 1.66 -19.04 2.68
N MET A 131 0.96 -18.62 3.73
CA MET A 131 0.00 -19.48 4.44
C MET A 131 -1.31 -19.68 3.66
N THR A 132 -1.69 -18.75 2.78
CA THR A 132 -2.93 -18.87 1.99
C THR A 132 -2.72 -19.35 0.56
N GLY A 133 -1.53 -19.13 -0.03
CA GLY A 133 -1.23 -19.45 -1.42
C GLY A 133 -0.77 -20.89 -1.68
N GLY A 134 -0.49 -21.68 -0.63
CA GLY A 134 -0.10 -23.09 -0.73
C GLY A 134 1.32 -23.34 -1.25
N LEU A 135 1.95 -22.34 -1.86
CA LEU A 135 3.35 -22.30 -2.26
C LEU A 135 4.01 -21.05 -1.67
N LEU A 136 5.33 -21.10 -1.45
CA LEU A 136 6.07 -19.87 -1.18
C LEU A 136 5.90 -18.97 -2.41
N PRO A 137 5.49 -17.68 -2.26
CA PRO A 137 5.82 -16.70 -3.30
C PRO A 137 7.32 -16.84 -3.55
N ARG A 138 7.77 -16.82 -4.82
CA ARG A 138 9.20 -17.03 -5.10
C ARG A 138 9.97 -16.03 -4.24
N ALA A 139 11.02 -16.48 -3.55
CA ALA A 139 11.74 -15.63 -2.60
C ALA A 139 12.18 -14.30 -3.24
N SER A 140 12.43 -14.30 -4.55
CA SER A 140 12.56 -13.10 -5.37
C SER A 140 11.31 -12.23 -5.33
N GLU A 141 10.15 -12.68 -5.83
CA GLU A 141 8.86 -11.96 -5.85
C GLU A 141 8.48 -11.34 -4.49
N LEU A 142 8.86 -12.01 -3.41
CA LEU A 142 8.59 -11.61 -2.04
C LEU A 142 9.56 -10.52 -1.50
N LEU A 143 10.86 -10.66 -1.77
CA LEU A 143 11.90 -9.69 -1.39
C LEU A 143 11.95 -8.51 -2.36
N THR A 144 11.43 -8.69 -3.57
CA THR A 144 11.32 -7.70 -4.64
C THR A 144 9.88 -7.28 -4.87
N ILE A 145 9.00 -7.30 -3.85
CA ILE A 145 7.70 -6.61 -3.94
C ILE A 145 7.98 -5.12 -4.21
N GLN A 146 8.03 -4.82 -5.49
CA GLN A 146 8.22 -3.55 -6.09
C GLN A 146 6.90 -3.23 -6.78
N TYR A 147 6.52 -1.96 -6.77
CA TYR A 147 5.32 -1.53 -7.46
C TYR A 147 5.59 -1.26 -8.95
N LYS A 148 6.87 -1.36 -9.38
CA LYS A 148 7.39 -1.15 -10.72
C LYS A 148 8.58 -2.10 -10.96
N ASN A 149 8.80 -2.50 -12.21
CA ASN A 149 9.97 -3.29 -12.63
C ASN A 149 11.28 -2.54 -12.33
N SER A 150 12.28 -3.24 -11.81
CA SER A 150 13.63 -2.69 -11.65
C SER A 150 14.53 -3.05 -12.82
N ALA A 151 15.74 -2.46 -12.86
CA ALA A 151 16.78 -2.89 -13.78
C ALA A 151 17.20 -4.37 -13.57
N ASN A 152 16.89 -4.94 -12.41
CA ASN A 152 17.29 -6.28 -12.02
C ASN A 152 16.18 -7.34 -12.22
N GLY A 153 15.08 -6.96 -12.88
CA GLY A 153 13.81 -7.70 -12.82
C GLY A 153 13.12 -7.43 -11.50
#